data_AF-A0AAW1V1R3-F1
#
_entry.id   AF-A0AAW1V1R3-F1
#
_cell.length_a   1.000
_cell.length_b   1.000
_cell.length_c   1.000
_cell.angle_alpha   90.00
_cell.angle_beta   90.00
_cell.angle_gamma   90.00
#
_symmetry.space_group_name_H-M   'P 1'
#
loop_
_entity.id
_entity.type
_entity.pdbx_description
1 polymer ?
#
loop_
_entity_poly.entity_id
_entity_poly.type
_entity_poly.pdbx_seq_one_letter_code
_entity_poly.pdbx_strand_id
1 'polypeptide(L)'
;MDPALLRERELFKKRALTTPTVEKRKSDSKQDVIREEKKKSKPPSAPRMDINSYKTASGSSQYRFGVLAKIVKHMKTRHQDGETYALTLDEILDETNQLDVGSKVKQWLQTEALLNNPKIETTADNKFIFKSLYKLKDKKSLSKLLKNQDLKGLGGILLDDVQESLPHCDKVLKSLQNQNEIIFITRPVDKKKFCFIMILLQPIW
;
A
#
# COMPACT_ATOMS: atom_id res chain seq x y z
N MET A 1 0.16 -5.26 41.16
CA MET A 1 1.09 -5.12 40.02
C MET A 1 2.22 -6.11 40.23
N ASP A 2 2.42 -7.04 39.30
CA ASP A 2 3.39 -8.13 39.43
C ASP A 2 4.83 -7.63 39.62
N PRO A 3 5.55 -8.08 40.66
CA PRO A 3 6.88 -7.56 41.03
C PRO A 3 7.97 -7.88 39.98
N ALA A 4 7.74 -8.85 39.11
CA ALA A 4 8.65 -9.20 38.01
C ALA A 4 8.67 -8.12 36.90
N LEU A 5 7.51 -7.56 36.56
CA LEU A 5 7.37 -6.57 35.48
C LEU A 5 8.01 -5.22 35.84
N LEU A 6 8.00 -4.83 37.12
CA LEU A 6 8.71 -3.62 37.58
C LEU A 6 10.23 -3.78 37.45
N ARG A 7 10.76 -4.96 37.79
CA ARG A 7 12.20 -5.25 37.74
C ARG A 7 12.73 -5.21 36.31
N GLU A 8 11.98 -5.76 35.35
CA GLU A 8 12.33 -5.72 33.93
C GLU A 8 12.32 -4.30 33.37
N ARG A 9 11.32 -3.48 33.76
CA ARG A 9 11.24 -2.08 33.32
C ARG A 9 12.43 -1.25 33.81
N GLU A 10 12.86 -1.44 35.05
CA GLU A 10 14.02 -0.73 35.61
C GLU A 10 15.34 -1.18 34.97
N LEU A 11 15.48 -2.48 34.70
CA LEU A 11 16.65 -3.03 34.01
C LEU A 11 16.75 -2.55 32.56
N PHE A 12 15.61 -2.46 31.85
CA PHE A 12 15.56 -1.91 30.50
C PHE A 12 15.95 -0.42 30.49
N LYS A 13 15.42 0.37 31.43
CA LYS A 13 15.74 1.80 31.54
C LYS A 13 17.21 2.04 31.90
N LYS A 14 17.80 1.23 32.81
CA LYS A 14 19.23 1.31 33.14
C LYS A 14 20.13 0.94 31.95
N ARG A 15 19.76 -0.07 31.16
CA ARG A 15 20.54 -0.48 29.97
C ARG A 15 20.52 0.57 28.87
N ALA A 16 19.37 1.22 28.65
CA ALA A 16 19.24 2.28 27.66
C ALA A 16 20.01 3.57 28.06
N LEU A 17 20.11 3.87 29.36
CA LEU A 17 20.91 5.01 29.84
C LEU A 17 22.42 4.76 29.83
N THR A 18 22.87 3.50 29.82
CA THR A 18 24.30 3.15 29.88
C THR A 18 24.91 2.85 28.51
N THR A 19 24.13 2.86 27.43
CA THR A 19 24.70 2.82 26.08
C THR A 19 25.21 4.22 25.70
N PRO A 20 26.53 4.43 25.56
CA PRO A 20 27.06 5.70 25.05
C PRO A 20 26.56 5.92 23.61
N THR A 21 25.96 7.08 23.37
CA THR A 21 25.52 7.50 22.03
C THR A 21 26.76 7.76 21.19
N VAL A 22 27.00 6.93 20.17
CA VAL A 22 28.10 7.15 19.22
C VAL A 22 27.63 8.13 18.15
N GLU A 23 28.11 9.37 18.24
CA GLU A 23 28.02 10.36 17.17
C GLU A 23 28.76 9.88 15.90
N LYS A 24 28.17 10.22 14.77
CA LYS A 24 28.56 9.83 13.42
C LYS A 24 29.71 10.74 12.92
N ARG A 25 30.89 10.19 12.57
CA ARG A 25 31.79 10.76 11.54
C ARG A 25 32.94 9.83 11.07
N LYS A 26 32.94 9.57 9.74
CA LYS A 26 34.02 9.38 8.72
C LYS A 26 35.22 8.40 8.90
N SER A 27 35.31 7.47 7.93
CA SER A 27 36.46 6.95 7.12
C SER A 27 37.86 6.77 7.73
N ASP A 28 38.44 5.55 7.67
CA ASP A 28 39.39 5.05 6.62
C ASP A 28 40.15 3.76 7.08
N SER A 29 40.38 2.85 6.12
CA SER A 29 41.46 1.83 5.93
C SER A 29 42.09 0.89 7.01
N LYS A 30 42.14 -0.40 6.61
CA LYS A 30 43.25 -1.41 6.60
C LYS A 30 43.76 -2.18 7.86
N GLN A 31 43.63 -3.51 7.73
CA GLN A 31 44.62 -4.62 7.90
C GLN A 31 45.20 -5.09 9.27
N ASP A 32 44.87 -6.36 9.57
CA ASP A 32 45.70 -7.53 9.95
C ASP A 32 46.18 -7.86 11.40
N VAL A 33 46.21 -9.20 11.65
CA VAL A 33 46.97 -10.05 12.63
C VAL A 33 46.35 -10.60 13.96
N ILE A 34 45.87 -11.87 13.88
CA ILE A 34 46.10 -13.15 14.65
C ILE A 34 46.19 -13.25 16.21
N ARG A 35 45.56 -14.33 16.75
CA ARG A 35 45.76 -15.17 17.99
C ARG A 35 44.65 -15.06 19.06
N GLU A 36 44.17 -16.06 19.80
CA GLU A 36 44.45 -17.51 20.00
C GLU A 36 43.26 -18.18 20.74
N GLU A 37 43.28 -19.51 20.84
CA GLU A 37 42.25 -20.45 21.34
C GLU A 37 41.72 -20.25 22.78
N LYS A 38 40.44 -20.63 23.01
CA LYS A 38 39.99 -21.30 24.26
C LYS A 38 38.61 -22.00 24.12
N LYS A 39 38.60 -23.30 24.43
CA LYS A 39 37.43 -24.21 24.55
C LYS A 39 36.49 -23.81 25.70
N LYS A 40 35.15 -23.82 25.49
CA LYS A 40 34.15 -24.56 26.31
C LYS A 40 32.67 -24.35 25.91
N SER A 41 31.95 -25.47 26.01
CA SER A 41 30.51 -25.67 26.31
C SER A 41 29.41 -25.20 25.35
N LYS A 42 28.71 -26.19 24.77
CA LYS A 42 27.39 -26.09 24.11
C LYS A 42 26.28 -25.78 25.13
N PRO A 43 25.32 -24.87 24.84
CA PRO A 43 23.98 -24.88 25.41
C PRO A 43 22.94 -25.50 24.44
N PRO A 44 21.79 -25.98 24.95
CA PRO A 44 20.83 -26.81 24.23
C PRO A 44 19.98 -26.04 23.21
N SER A 45 19.47 -26.77 22.20
CA SER A 45 18.63 -26.31 21.09
C SER A 45 17.46 -25.42 21.54
N ALA A 46 17.56 -24.13 21.25
CA ALA A 46 16.41 -23.28 20.93
C ALA A 46 16.17 -23.36 19.41
N PRO A 47 14.91 -23.30 18.94
CA PRO A 47 14.62 -23.36 17.51
C PRO A 47 15.28 -22.16 16.84
N ARG A 48 16.31 -22.44 16.02
CA ARG A 48 17.03 -21.44 15.24
C ARG A 48 16.05 -20.89 14.21
N MET A 49 15.40 -19.77 14.52
CA MET A 49 14.89 -18.90 13.48
C MET A 49 16.10 -18.44 12.67
N ASP A 50 16.09 -18.82 11.40
CA ASP A 50 17.20 -18.73 10.47
C ASP A 50 17.60 -17.25 10.28
N ILE A 51 18.60 -16.82 11.04
CA ILE A 51 19.19 -15.48 10.99
C ILE A 51 19.83 -15.21 9.60
N ASN A 52 19.96 -16.22 8.73
CA ASN A 52 20.38 -16.00 7.34
C ASN A 52 19.28 -15.44 6.42
N SER A 53 18.04 -15.36 6.91
CA SER A 53 16.91 -14.81 6.15
C SER A 53 16.93 -13.28 6.10
N TYR A 54 17.45 -12.59 7.12
CA TYR A 54 17.35 -11.11 7.15
C TYR A 54 18.36 -10.41 6.24
N LYS A 55 19.54 -11.00 6.03
CA LYS A 55 20.64 -10.35 5.30
C LYS A 55 20.58 -10.59 3.77
N THR A 56 19.86 -11.61 3.33
CA THR A 56 19.61 -11.89 1.90
C THR A 56 18.22 -11.44 1.42
N ALA A 57 17.26 -11.22 2.32
CA ALA A 57 15.90 -10.80 1.96
C ALA A 57 15.74 -9.29 1.69
N SER A 58 16.70 -8.45 2.08
CA SER A 58 16.56 -6.99 1.97
C SER A 58 16.53 -6.49 0.53
N GLY A 59 17.18 -7.18 -0.42
CA GLY A 59 17.12 -6.83 -1.85
C GLY A 59 15.98 -7.52 -2.63
N SER A 60 15.70 -8.79 -2.32
CA SER A 60 14.70 -9.56 -3.07
C SER A 60 13.26 -9.13 -2.79
N SER A 61 12.97 -8.68 -1.57
CA SER A 61 11.65 -8.16 -1.20
C SER A 61 11.34 -6.85 -1.93
N GLN A 62 12.30 -5.94 -2.01
CA GLN A 62 12.16 -4.67 -2.74
C GLN A 62 11.83 -4.91 -4.23
N TYR A 63 12.49 -5.87 -4.86
CA TYR A 63 12.17 -6.27 -6.23
C TYR A 63 10.73 -6.81 -6.35
N ARG A 64 10.32 -7.72 -5.47
CA ARG A 64 8.96 -8.29 -5.45
C ARG A 64 7.88 -7.21 -5.26
N PHE A 65 8.08 -6.30 -4.32
CA PHE A 65 7.18 -5.19 -4.08
C PHE A 65 7.19 -4.16 -5.22
N GLY A 66 8.34 -3.94 -5.86
CA GLY A 66 8.45 -3.09 -7.05
C GLY A 66 7.67 -3.66 -8.25
N VAL A 67 7.78 -4.98 -8.47
CA VAL A 67 6.99 -5.73 -9.48
C VAL A 67 5.50 -5.60 -9.17
N LEU A 68 5.09 -5.88 -7.94
CA LEU A 68 3.69 -5.73 -7.51
C LEU A 68 3.18 -4.30 -7.73
N ALA A 69 3.97 -3.28 -7.36
CA ALA A 69 3.58 -1.88 -7.53
C ALA A 69 3.40 -1.51 -9.01
N LYS A 70 4.25 -2.02 -9.90
CA LYS A 70 4.09 -1.85 -11.35
C LYS A 70 2.81 -2.52 -11.86
N ILE A 71 2.55 -3.76 -11.45
CA ILE A 71 1.32 -4.50 -11.78
C ILE A 71 0.09 -3.70 -11.34
N VAL A 72 0.02 -3.29 -10.08
CA VAL A 72 -1.13 -2.53 -9.55
C VAL A 72 -1.30 -1.19 -10.25
N LYS A 73 -0.19 -0.50 -10.55
CA LYS A 73 -0.21 0.76 -11.30
C LYS A 73 -0.77 0.54 -12.71
N HIS A 74 -0.32 -0.49 -13.40
CA HIS A 74 -0.79 -0.84 -14.75
C HIS A 74 -2.28 -1.18 -14.74
N MET A 75 -2.72 -2.00 -13.79
CA MET A 75 -4.14 -2.32 -13.61
C MET A 75 -4.99 -1.08 -13.29
N LYS A 76 -4.47 -0.15 -12.48
CA LYS A 76 -5.13 1.14 -12.21
C LYS A 76 -5.24 1.99 -13.48
N THR A 77 -4.17 2.11 -14.26
CA THR A 77 -4.16 2.89 -15.51
C THR A 77 -5.18 2.33 -16.50
N ARG A 78 -5.21 1.02 -16.72
CA ARG A 78 -6.20 0.38 -17.60
C ARG A 78 -7.64 0.63 -17.16
N HIS A 79 -7.90 0.53 -15.85
CA HIS A 79 -9.21 0.85 -15.30
C HIS A 79 -9.59 2.33 -15.54
N GLN A 80 -8.62 3.24 -15.47
CA GLN A 80 -8.83 4.66 -15.77
C GLN A 80 -9.10 4.95 -17.24
N ASP A 81 -8.52 4.15 -18.14
CA ASP A 81 -8.74 4.22 -19.59
C ASP A 81 -10.04 3.55 -20.04
N GLY A 82 -10.74 2.85 -19.13
CA GLY A 82 -12.04 2.23 -19.39
C GLY A 82 -11.97 0.75 -19.78
N GLU A 83 -10.78 0.15 -19.73
CA GLU A 83 -10.53 -1.25 -20.04
C GLU A 83 -10.57 -2.09 -18.75
N THR A 84 -11.75 -2.63 -18.42
CA THR A 84 -11.99 -3.39 -17.18
C THR A 84 -12.06 -4.90 -17.41
N TYR A 85 -11.30 -5.43 -18.36
CA TYR A 85 -11.27 -6.87 -18.62
C TYR A 85 -10.38 -7.60 -17.61
N ALA A 86 -10.69 -8.87 -17.36
CA ALA A 86 -9.94 -9.69 -16.42
C ALA A 86 -8.71 -10.26 -17.11
N LEU A 87 -7.54 -10.13 -16.48
CA LEU A 87 -6.28 -10.64 -17.02
C LEU A 87 -5.65 -11.66 -16.11
N THR A 88 -4.98 -12.61 -16.73
CA THR A 88 -4.12 -13.55 -16.03
C THR A 88 -2.83 -12.86 -15.59
N LEU A 89 -2.17 -13.45 -14.60
CA LEU A 89 -0.88 -12.95 -14.13
C LEU A 89 0.15 -12.86 -15.27
N ASP A 90 0.19 -13.85 -16.16
CA ASP A 90 1.14 -13.85 -17.28
C ASP A 90 0.85 -12.76 -18.30
N GLU A 91 -0.42 -12.48 -18.64
CA GLU A 91 -0.77 -11.34 -19.51
C GLU A 91 -0.36 -9.99 -18.91
N ILE A 92 -0.57 -9.81 -17.60
CA ILE A 92 -0.15 -8.58 -16.92
C ILE A 92 1.37 -8.44 -16.92
N LEU A 93 2.10 -9.55 -16.71
CA LEU A 93 3.56 -9.55 -16.73
C LEU A 93 4.11 -9.28 -18.13
N ASP A 94 3.43 -9.75 -19.18
CA ASP A 94 3.78 -9.47 -20.57
C ASP A 94 3.60 -7.98 -20.89
N GLU A 95 2.42 -7.41 -20.60
CA GLU A 95 2.14 -5.99 -20.87
C GLU A 95 2.99 -5.02 -20.05
N THR A 96 3.43 -5.43 -18.86
CA THR A 96 4.32 -4.61 -18.01
C THR A 96 5.81 -4.79 -18.36
N ASN A 97 6.14 -5.55 -19.41
CA ASN A 97 7.50 -5.97 -19.79
C ASN A 97 8.29 -6.58 -18.61
N GLN A 98 7.61 -7.35 -17.75
CA GLN A 98 8.18 -8.02 -16.58
C GLN A 98 8.38 -9.52 -16.81
N LEU A 99 8.78 -9.90 -18.03
CA LEU A 99 9.02 -11.28 -18.44
C LEU A 99 10.17 -11.94 -17.64
N ASP A 100 11.14 -11.14 -17.16
CA ASP A 100 12.28 -11.60 -16.33
C ASP A 100 11.94 -11.85 -14.85
N VAL A 101 10.65 -11.89 -14.49
CA VAL A 101 10.24 -12.21 -13.12
C VAL A 101 10.46 -13.70 -12.85
N GLY A 102 11.46 -14.02 -12.03
CA GLY A 102 11.78 -15.40 -11.65
C GLY A 102 10.58 -16.14 -11.02
N SER A 103 10.51 -17.46 -11.24
CA SER A 103 9.34 -18.30 -10.90
C SER A 103 8.87 -18.17 -9.45
N LYS A 104 9.79 -17.95 -8.50
CA LYS A 104 9.48 -17.71 -7.08
C LYS A 104 8.63 -16.46 -6.85
N VAL A 105 8.86 -15.41 -7.64
CA VAL A 105 8.12 -14.15 -7.55
C VAL A 105 6.75 -14.29 -8.21
N LYS A 106 6.66 -14.98 -9.36
CA LYS A 106 5.36 -15.31 -9.98
C LYS A 106 4.46 -16.10 -9.02
N GLN A 107 5.01 -17.14 -8.39
CA GLN A 107 4.28 -17.94 -7.41
C GLN A 107 3.79 -17.08 -6.23
N TRP A 108 4.67 -16.25 -5.66
CA TRP A 108 4.30 -15.34 -4.58
C TRP A 108 3.20 -14.33 -4.97
N LEU A 109 3.23 -13.82 -6.22
CA LEU A 109 2.18 -12.94 -6.73
C LEU A 109 0.82 -13.63 -6.79
N GLN A 110 0.79 -14.86 -7.32
CA GLN A 110 -0.43 -15.65 -7.51
C GLN A 110 -1.02 -16.14 -6.19
N THR A 111 -0.20 -16.61 -5.24
CA THR A 111 -0.70 -17.25 -4.00
C THR A 111 -0.86 -16.30 -2.83
N GLU A 112 -0.21 -15.14 -2.84
CA GLU A 112 -0.18 -14.25 -1.66
C GLU A 112 -0.44 -12.80 -2.03
N ALA A 113 0.32 -12.22 -2.96
CA ALA A 113 0.30 -10.78 -3.17
C ALA A 113 -1.03 -10.26 -3.74
N LEU A 114 -1.60 -10.97 -4.72
CA LEU A 114 -2.85 -10.57 -5.36
C LEU A 114 -4.07 -10.88 -4.50
N LEU A 115 -4.01 -11.95 -3.68
CA LEU A 115 -5.06 -12.33 -2.74
C LEU A 115 -5.14 -11.39 -1.52
N ASN A 116 -3.99 -10.91 -1.03
CA ASN A 116 -3.93 -9.98 0.10
C ASN A 116 -4.19 -8.51 -0.29
N ASN A 117 -4.25 -8.17 -1.58
CA ASN A 117 -4.38 -6.79 -2.00
C ASN A 117 -5.86 -6.36 -2.10
N PRO A 118 -6.33 -5.40 -1.27
CA PRO A 118 -7.73 -4.95 -1.31
C PRO A 118 -8.10 -4.26 -2.62
N LYS A 119 -7.11 -3.85 -3.44
CA LYS A 119 -7.31 -3.22 -4.75
C LYS A 119 -7.46 -4.21 -5.90
N ILE A 120 -7.35 -5.52 -5.67
CA ILE A 120 -7.47 -6.55 -6.70
C ILE A 120 -8.57 -7.53 -6.30
N GLU A 121 -9.41 -7.90 -7.27
CA GLU A 121 -10.40 -8.96 -7.14
C GLU A 121 -9.94 -10.16 -7.99
N THR A 122 -9.96 -11.36 -7.42
CA THR A 122 -9.64 -12.59 -8.16
C THR A 122 -10.95 -13.24 -8.60
N THR A 123 -11.08 -13.48 -9.90
CA THR A 123 -12.21 -14.22 -10.48
C THR A 123 -11.92 -15.72 -10.43
N ALA A 124 -12.96 -16.56 -10.46
CA ALA A 124 -12.85 -18.03 -10.39
C ALA A 124 -11.90 -18.67 -11.44
N ASP A 125 -11.58 -17.96 -12.52
CA ASP A 125 -10.73 -18.42 -13.62
C ASP A 125 -9.24 -18.07 -13.45
N ASN A 126 -8.76 -17.82 -12.22
CA ASN A 126 -7.42 -17.30 -11.94
C ASN A 126 -7.09 -15.96 -12.65
N LYS A 127 -8.12 -15.19 -13.01
CA LYS A 127 -7.98 -13.86 -13.59
C LYS A 127 -8.11 -12.79 -12.52
N PHE A 128 -7.36 -11.71 -12.69
CA PHE A 128 -7.29 -10.58 -11.78
C PHE A 128 -7.96 -9.37 -12.42
N ILE A 129 -8.81 -8.72 -11.64
CA ILE A 129 -9.51 -7.48 -12.02
C ILE A 129 -9.15 -6.41 -11.01
N PHE A 130 -8.97 -5.17 -11.45
CA PHE A 130 -8.78 -4.05 -10.56
C PHE A 130 -10.08 -3.76 -9.79
N LYS A 131 -10.00 -3.78 -8.47
CA LYS A 131 -11.09 -3.42 -7.56
C LYS A 131 -10.88 -2.00 -7.06
N SER A 132 -11.60 -1.05 -7.66
CA SER A 132 -11.65 0.30 -7.13
C SER A 132 -12.43 0.37 -5.80
N LEU A 133 -12.11 1.38 -4.99
CA LEU A 133 -12.81 1.67 -3.72
C LEU A 133 -14.31 1.86 -3.94
N TYR A 134 -14.69 2.54 -5.02
CA TYR A 134 -16.07 2.68 -5.46
C TYR A 134 -16.20 2.11 -6.87
N LYS A 135 -17.12 1.16 -7.09
CA LYS A 135 -17.43 0.62 -8.42
C LYS A 135 -18.24 1.64 -9.24
N LEU A 136 -17.63 2.75 -9.62
CA LEU A 136 -18.25 3.84 -10.36
C LEU A 136 -17.93 3.71 -11.86
N LYS A 137 -18.95 3.45 -12.67
CA LYS A 137 -18.79 3.37 -14.14
C LYS A 137 -19.23 4.64 -14.87
N ASP A 138 -20.11 5.43 -14.24
CA ASP A 138 -20.82 6.52 -14.90
C ASP A 138 -20.96 7.75 -14.01
N LYS A 139 -21.21 8.89 -14.67
CA LYS A 139 -21.64 10.15 -14.05
C LYS A 139 -22.80 9.97 -13.07
N LYS A 140 -23.82 9.20 -13.46
CA LYS A 140 -25.01 8.95 -12.64
C LYS A 140 -24.66 8.18 -11.37
N SER A 141 -23.75 7.22 -11.47
CA SER A 141 -23.28 6.42 -10.34
C SER A 141 -22.50 7.28 -9.35
N LEU A 142 -21.66 8.20 -9.83
CA LEU A 142 -20.96 9.15 -8.96
C LEU A 142 -21.94 10.09 -8.23
N SER A 143 -22.88 10.70 -8.96
CA SER A 143 -23.91 11.56 -8.35
C SER A 143 -24.73 10.81 -7.29
N LYS A 144 -25.16 9.57 -7.58
CA LYS A 144 -25.89 8.72 -6.62
C LYS A 144 -25.06 8.39 -5.39
N LEU A 145 -23.77 8.11 -5.55
CA LEU A 145 -22.86 7.86 -4.44
C LEU A 145 -22.73 9.09 -3.55
N LEU A 146 -22.51 10.28 -4.14
CA LEU A 146 -22.37 11.51 -3.38
C LEU A 146 -23.67 11.89 -2.65
N LYS A 147 -24.84 11.71 -3.27
CA LYS A 147 -26.14 11.87 -2.60
C LYS A 147 -26.31 10.92 -1.43
N ASN A 148 -25.90 9.66 -1.57
CA ASN A 148 -25.98 8.68 -0.50
C ASN A 148 -25.01 8.99 0.66
N GLN A 149 -23.82 9.53 0.38
CA GLN A 149 -22.88 9.96 1.41
C GLN A 149 -23.41 11.16 2.19
N ASP A 150 -24.04 12.11 1.49
CA ASP A 150 -24.69 13.27 2.10
C ASP A 150 -25.90 12.87 2.97
N LEU A 151 -26.77 11.99 2.46
CA LEU A 151 -27.91 11.44 3.21
C LEU A 151 -27.49 10.74 4.50
N LYS A 152 -26.30 10.10 4.49
CA LYS A 152 -25.73 9.45 5.67
C LYS A 152 -24.96 10.41 6.59
N GLY A 153 -24.81 11.68 6.21
CA GLY A 153 -24.02 12.67 6.95
C GLY A 153 -22.51 12.38 6.95
N LEU A 154 -22.02 11.55 6.02
CA LEU A 154 -20.61 11.17 5.93
C LEU A 154 -19.76 12.25 5.21
N GLY A 155 -20.41 13.25 4.63
CA GLY A 155 -19.78 14.41 4.01
C GLY A 155 -19.17 14.09 2.64
N GLY A 156 -18.05 14.76 2.34
CA GLY A 156 -17.42 14.73 1.02
C GLY A 156 -16.42 13.59 0.84
N ILE A 157 -16.29 13.14 -0.41
CA ILE A 157 -15.36 12.07 -0.80
C ILE A 157 -14.04 12.69 -1.27
N LEU A 158 -12.91 12.02 -1.03
CA LEU A 158 -11.62 12.47 -1.53
C LEU A 158 -11.57 12.45 -3.06
N LEU A 159 -11.00 13.49 -3.68
CA LEU A 159 -10.86 13.53 -5.14
C LEU A 159 -10.02 12.38 -5.67
N ASP A 160 -8.99 11.95 -4.94
CA ASP A 160 -8.12 10.83 -5.31
C ASP A 160 -8.90 9.52 -5.38
N ASP A 161 -9.80 9.28 -4.41
CA ASP A 161 -10.64 8.08 -4.38
C ASP A 161 -11.63 8.07 -5.56
N VAL A 162 -12.15 9.26 -5.94
CA VAL A 162 -13.03 9.43 -7.09
C VAL A 162 -12.26 9.21 -8.41
N GLN A 163 -11.03 9.72 -8.51
CA GLN A 163 -10.14 9.53 -9.67
C GLN A 163 -9.65 8.08 -9.81
N GLU A 164 -9.49 7.37 -8.71
CA GLU A 164 -9.16 5.94 -8.75
C GLU A 164 -10.37 5.09 -9.14
N SER A 165 -11.57 5.56 -8.83
CA SER A 165 -12.81 4.80 -9.02
C SER A 165 -13.45 4.96 -10.39
N LEU A 166 -13.31 6.13 -11.02
CA LEU A 166 -13.97 6.46 -12.28
C LEU A 166 -13.02 6.38 -13.49
N PRO A 167 -13.46 5.72 -14.58
CA PRO A 167 -12.80 5.89 -15.88
C PRO A 167 -13.01 7.33 -16.39
N HIS A 168 -12.00 7.90 -17.04
CA HIS A 168 -12.01 9.27 -17.57
C HIS A 168 -12.54 10.34 -16.60
N CYS A 169 -12.08 10.29 -15.34
CA CYS A 169 -12.56 11.13 -14.24
C CYS A 169 -12.68 12.63 -14.59
N ASP A 170 -11.71 13.21 -15.32
CA ASP A 170 -11.70 14.64 -15.69
C ASP A 170 -12.94 15.06 -16.51
N LYS A 171 -13.36 14.24 -17.48
CA LYS A 171 -14.56 14.52 -18.29
C LYS A 171 -15.83 14.47 -17.45
N VAL A 172 -15.93 13.48 -16.56
CA VAL A 172 -17.08 13.29 -15.68
C VAL A 172 -17.18 14.43 -14.67
N LEU A 173 -16.06 14.80 -14.06
CA LEU A 173 -15.98 15.91 -13.10
C LEU A 173 -16.36 17.24 -13.75
N LYS A 174 -15.79 17.57 -14.92
CA LYS A 174 -16.17 18.78 -15.67
C LYS A 174 -17.66 18.78 -16.02
N SER A 175 -18.20 17.64 -16.45
CA SER A 175 -19.63 17.52 -16.78
C SER A 175 -20.54 17.72 -15.56
N LEU A 176 -20.14 17.24 -14.39
CA LEU A 176 -20.87 17.44 -13.13
C LEU A 176 -20.74 18.87 -12.59
N GLN A 177 -19.54 19.44 -12.71
CA GLN A 177 -19.27 20.82 -12.32
C GLN A 177 -20.05 21.81 -13.20
N ASN A 178 -20.12 21.58 -14.51
CA ASN A 178 -20.92 22.40 -15.43
C ASN A 178 -22.42 22.35 -15.12
N GLN A 179 -22.89 21.25 -14.53
CA GLN A 179 -24.28 21.11 -14.07
C GLN A 179 -24.46 21.61 -12.63
N ASN A 180 -23.41 22.18 -12.03
CA ASN A 180 -23.39 22.69 -10.67
C ASN A 180 -23.85 21.64 -9.64
N GLU A 181 -23.68 20.35 -9.93
CA GLU A 181 -24.13 19.27 -9.04
C GLU A 181 -23.06 18.92 -7.99
N ILE A 182 -21.80 19.34 -8.20
CA ILE A 182 -20.67 19.08 -7.31
C ILE A 182 -19.89 20.35 -6.98
N ILE A 183 -19.34 20.39 -5.76
CA ILE A 183 -18.43 21.43 -5.29
C ILE A 183 -17.12 20.77 -4.85
N PHE A 184 -15.99 21.44 -5.11
CA PHE A 184 -14.68 21.04 -4.61
C PHE A 184 -14.25 21.92 -3.44
N ILE A 185 -13.95 21.30 -2.30
CA ILE A 185 -13.41 21.98 -1.13
C ILE A 185 -11.97 21.51 -0.91
N THR A 186 -11.03 22.45 -0.93
CA THR A 186 -9.63 22.17 -0.56
C THR A 186 -9.46 22.29 0.94
N ARG A 187 -8.99 21.23 1.59
CA ARG A 187 -8.60 21.29 3.00
C ARG A 187 -7.31 22.11 3.12
N PRO A 188 -7.28 23.20 3.93
CA PRO A 188 -6.12 24.08 4.01
C PRO A 188 -4.87 23.40 4.60
N VAL A 189 -5.06 22.36 5.43
CA VAL A 189 -3.98 21.65 6.12
C VAL A 189 -3.20 20.71 5.18
N ASP A 190 -3.91 19.90 4.40
CA ASP A 190 -3.30 18.88 3.52
C ASP A 190 -3.24 19.30 2.05
N LYS A 191 -3.85 20.44 1.67
CA LYS A 191 -4.12 20.84 0.28
C LYS A 191 -4.89 19.80 -0.55
N LYS A 192 -5.45 18.76 0.10
CA LYS A 192 -6.27 17.73 -0.53
C LYS A 192 -7.64 18.29 -0.90
N LYS A 193 -8.14 17.90 -2.08
CA LYS A 193 -9.45 18.26 -2.60
C LYS A 193 -10.48 17.22 -2.21
N PHE A 194 -11.63 17.68 -1.72
CA PHE A 194 -12.81 16.87 -1.42
C PHE A 194 -13.94 17.26 -2.38
N CYS A 195 -14.63 16.26 -2.91
CA CYS A 195 -15.86 16.39 -3.69
C CYS A 195 -17.07 16.32 -2.78
N PHE A 196 -17.93 17.32 -2.86
CA PHE A 196 -19.24 17.36 -2.23
C PHE A 196 -20.33 17.42 -3.28
N ILE A 197 -21.50 16.88 -2.99
CA ILE A 197 -22.72 17.13 -3.77
C ILE A 197 -23.23 18.52 -3.40
N MET A 198 -23.53 19.35 -4.39
CA MET A 198 -24.26 20.59 -4.18
C MET A 198 -25.74 20.26 -4.22
N ILE A 199 -26.33 20.05 -3.06
CA ILE A 199 -27.78 20.07 -2.95
C ILE A 199 -28.13 21.56 -2.93
N LEU A 200 -28.80 22.03 -3.99
CA LEU A 200 -29.58 23.26 -3.90
C LEU A 200 -30.51 23.05 -2.70
N LEU A 201 -30.14 23.62 -1.56
CA LEU A 201 -31.05 23.90 -0.47
C LEU A 201 -32.25 24.57 -1.15
N GLN A 202 -33.32 23.81 -1.35
CA GLN A 202 -34.62 24.40 -1.58
C GLN A 202 -34.81 25.37 -0.41
N PRO A 203 -35.02 26.67 -0.67
CA PRO A 203 -35.30 27.60 0.41
C PRO A 203 -36.52 27.05 1.15
N ILE A 204 -36.31 26.63 2.40
CA ILE A 204 -37.39 26.43 3.34
C ILE A 204 -37.83 27.85 3.71
N TRP A 205 -38.74 28.41 2.94
CA TRP A 205 -39.53 29.60 3.25
C TRP A 205 -40.93 29.43 2.69
#